data_AF-A0A9W6F3I3-F1
#
_entry.id   AF-A0A9W6F3I3-F1
#
_cell.length_a   1.000
_cell.length_b   1.000
_cell.length_c   1.000
_cell.angle_alpha   90.00
_cell.angle_beta   90.00
_cell.angle_gamma   90.00
#
_symmetry.space_group_name_H-M   'P 1'
#
loop_
_entity.id
_entity.type
_entity.pdbx_description
1 polymer ?
#
loop_
_entity_poly.entity_id
_entity_poly.type
_entity_poly.pdbx_seq_one_letter_code
_entity_poly.pdbx_strand_id
1 'polypeptide(L)'
;MAEHAAQEQERQRAAAAAAAAAAEAASQAAAARAEAARRAAEAEAERIARERAAAAEAVRAAERERAAAEAEAQRQHQAQAAAMEQEEARLRAEAEARRKQAELEELRQPTRWHHMANNELLERATAAMQAAGLKLDPNRFNVAVVGTTGAGKSSLISGNLGTLRLESWDVPASPITLWDCPGGNTLTANTTSYVEDQHLAVFQMQIVVIERRFEELHANLLWAHRGSGCWPGGKNRDQAISDIKSETSEAASRLVPGGYDLPHERIFVVSARALQEEAEAEAAGGGSGGGGGKLVLEEEGLMGALATAVREDKN
;
A
#
# COMPACT_ATOMS: atom_id res chain seq x y z
N MET A 1 82.73 46.83 -108.13
CA MET A 1 82.57 45.43 -107.66
C MET A 1 82.84 45.32 -106.15
N ALA A 2 84.01 45.75 -105.63
CA ALA A 2 84.31 45.69 -104.19
C ALA A 2 83.41 46.58 -103.30
N GLU A 3 83.12 47.82 -103.70
CA GLU A 3 82.25 48.72 -102.92
C GLU A 3 80.81 48.22 -102.80
N HIS A 4 80.26 47.63 -103.87
CA HIS A 4 78.92 47.03 -103.86
C HIS A 4 78.85 45.81 -102.92
N ALA A 5 79.90 44.99 -102.87
CA ALA A 5 79.97 43.86 -101.94
C ALA A 5 80.07 44.31 -100.47
N ALA A 6 80.81 45.39 -100.19
CA ALA A 6 80.91 45.96 -98.86
C ALA A 6 79.57 46.58 -98.39
N GLN A 7 78.88 47.33 -99.26
CA GLN A 7 77.54 47.87 -98.97
C GLN A 7 76.51 46.76 -98.74
N GLU A 8 76.57 45.68 -99.52
CA GLU A 8 75.67 44.52 -99.34
C GLU A 8 75.97 43.80 -98.02
N GLN A 9 77.23 43.63 -97.65
CA GLN A 9 77.62 43.05 -96.35
C GLN A 9 77.20 43.94 -95.17
N GLU A 10 77.29 45.25 -95.30
CA GLU A 10 76.83 46.20 -94.27
C GLU A 10 75.29 46.17 -94.13
N ARG A 11 74.55 46.10 -95.24
CA ARG A 11 73.10 45.90 -95.23
C ARG A 11 72.71 44.58 -94.57
N GLN A 12 73.43 43.50 -94.86
CA GLN A 12 73.20 42.19 -94.23
C GLN A 12 73.49 42.22 -92.73
N ARG A 13 74.55 42.90 -92.29
CA ARG A 13 74.85 43.09 -90.85
C ARG A 13 73.79 43.94 -90.16
N ALA A 14 73.35 45.03 -90.78
CA ALA A 14 72.28 45.88 -90.24
C ALA A 14 70.95 45.13 -90.16
N ALA A 15 70.60 44.33 -91.18
CA ALA A 15 69.41 43.48 -91.18
C ALA A 15 69.48 42.38 -90.10
N ALA A 16 70.64 41.74 -89.93
CA ALA A 16 70.85 40.75 -88.88
C ALA A 16 70.76 41.36 -87.47
N ALA A 17 71.32 42.56 -87.26
CA ALA A 17 71.22 43.29 -86.00
C ALA A 17 69.76 43.70 -85.71
N ALA A 18 69.02 44.18 -86.71
CA ALA A 18 67.60 44.50 -86.58
C ALA A 18 66.76 43.25 -86.26
N ALA A 19 67.06 42.11 -86.89
CA ALA A 19 66.38 40.84 -86.62
C ALA A 19 66.68 40.34 -85.19
N ALA A 20 67.93 40.45 -84.74
CA ALA A 20 68.30 40.10 -83.36
C ALA A 20 67.60 40.99 -82.33
N ALA A 21 67.56 42.30 -82.55
CA ALA A 21 66.83 43.24 -81.69
C ALA A 21 65.32 42.97 -81.68
N ALA A 22 64.73 42.62 -82.83
CA ALA A 22 63.32 42.24 -82.91
C ALA A 22 63.04 40.91 -82.17
N ALA A 23 63.93 39.93 -82.28
CA ALA A 23 63.81 38.66 -81.55
C ALA A 23 63.94 38.86 -80.03
N GLU A 24 64.87 39.71 -79.59
CA GLU A 24 65.03 40.07 -78.19
C GLU A 24 63.79 40.81 -77.67
N ALA A 25 63.28 41.81 -78.41
CA ALA A 25 62.06 42.52 -78.06
C ALA A 25 60.84 41.58 -78.00
N ALA A 26 60.73 40.63 -78.91
CA ALA A 26 59.67 39.61 -78.89
C ALA A 26 59.79 38.67 -77.68
N SER A 27 61.02 38.26 -77.32
CA SER A 27 61.30 37.46 -76.14
C SER A 27 60.94 38.20 -74.84
N GLN A 28 61.35 39.46 -74.72
CA GLN A 28 61.02 40.32 -73.59
C GLN A 28 59.50 40.54 -73.49
N ALA A 29 58.82 40.79 -74.60
CA ALA A 29 57.37 40.93 -74.64
C ALA A 29 56.65 39.63 -74.24
N ALA A 30 57.15 38.46 -74.67
CA ALA A 30 56.61 37.17 -74.27
C ALA A 30 56.81 36.90 -72.77
N ALA A 31 57.99 37.22 -72.23
CA ALA A 31 58.28 37.11 -70.80
C ALA A 31 57.37 38.02 -69.97
N ALA A 32 57.19 39.27 -70.38
CA ALA A 32 56.29 40.22 -69.71
C ALA A 32 54.83 39.75 -69.74
N ARG A 33 54.35 39.18 -70.86
CA ARG A 33 53.01 38.59 -70.95
C ARG A 33 52.86 37.37 -70.04
N ALA A 34 53.88 36.51 -69.97
CA ALA A 34 53.87 35.34 -69.09
C ALA A 34 53.86 35.74 -67.61
N GLU A 35 54.64 36.75 -67.22
CA GLU A 35 54.64 37.29 -65.86
C GLU A 35 53.29 37.94 -65.51
N ALA A 36 52.72 38.74 -66.42
CA ALA A 36 51.40 39.31 -66.23
C ALA A 36 50.31 38.24 -66.07
N ALA A 37 50.36 37.16 -66.87
CA ALA A 37 49.44 36.04 -66.75
C ALA A 37 49.60 35.30 -65.41
N ARG A 38 50.84 35.10 -64.93
CA ARG A 38 51.09 34.52 -63.60
C ARG A 38 50.52 35.38 -62.48
N ARG A 39 50.77 36.70 -62.51
CA ARG A 39 50.22 37.63 -61.51
C ARG A 39 48.70 37.66 -61.52
N ALA A 40 48.08 37.60 -62.71
CA ALA A 40 46.63 37.51 -62.85
C ALA A 40 46.06 36.20 -62.28
N ALA A 41 46.72 35.06 -62.55
CA ALA A 41 46.32 33.76 -62.01
C ALA A 41 46.52 33.68 -60.49
N GLU A 42 47.62 34.23 -59.95
CA GLU A 42 47.87 34.33 -58.51
C GLU A 42 46.80 35.20 -57.83
N ALA A 43 46.46 36.37 -58.41
CA ALA A 43 45.41 37.24 -57.90
C ALA A 43 44.01 36.59 -57.95
N GLU A 44 43.70 35.84 -59.01
CA GLU A 44 42.44 35.10 -59.10
C GLU A 44 42.37 33.96 -58.08
N ALA A 45 43.47 33.22 -57.90
CA ALA A 45 43.55 32.17 -56.88
C ALA A 45 43.36 32.74 -55.46
N GLU A 46 43.96 33.90 -55.16
CA GLU A 46 43.74 34.58 -53.89
C GLU A 46 42.29 35.03 -53.70
N ARG A 47 41.64 35.55 -54.75
CA ARG A 47 40.23 35.94 -54.70
C ARG A 47 39.35 34.73 -54.39
N ILE A 48 39.55 33.61 -55.10
CA ILE A 48 38.81 32.36 -54.88
C ILE A 48 39.05 31.83 -53.46
N ALA A 49 40.29 31.91 -52.96
CA ALA A 49 40.61 31.48 -51.60
C ALA A 49 39.88 32.33 -50.55
N ARG A 50 39.82 33.65 -50.72
CA ARG A 50 39.08 34.56 -49.82
C ARG A 50 37.57 34.29 -49.86
N GLU A 51 37.01 34.10 -51.06
CA GLU A 51 35.59 33.77 -51.22
C GLU A 51 35.23 32.44 -50.55
N ARG A 52 36.08 31.41 -50.69
CA ARG A 52 35.89 30.12 -50.00
C ARG A 52 36.01 30.24 -48.49
N ALA A 53 36.97 31.03 -48.00
CA ALA A 53 37.12 31.27 -46.57
C ALA A 53 35.89 31.98 -45.97
N ALA A 54 35.39 33.02 -46.65
CA ALA A 54 34.19 33.73 -46.26
C ALA A 54 32.94 32.82 -46.28
N ALA A 55 32.79 31.99 -47.33
CA ALA A 55 31.71 31.01 -47.41
C ALA A 55 31.79 29.98 -46.26
N ALA A 56 32.97 29.47 -45.95
CA ALA A 56 33.17 28.52 -44.85
C ALA A 56 32.92 29.15 -43.47
N GLU A 57 33.20 30.44 -43.30
CA GLU A 57 32.84 31.18 -42.08
C GLU A 57 31.33 31.39 -41.98
N ALA A 58 30.66 31.74 -43.08
CA ALA A 58 29.21 31.90 -43.11
C ALA A 58 28.47 30.58 -42.79
N VAL A 59 28.94 29.45 -43.30
CA VAL A 59 28.39 28.12 -42.96
C VAL A 59 28.56 27.83 -41.47
N ARG A 60 29.75 28.07 -40.91
CA ARG A 60 30.00 27.88 -39.47
C ARG A 60 29.16 28.80 -38.59
N ALA A 61 28.91 30.04 -39.03
CA ALA A 61 28.02 30.96 -38.34
C ALA A 61 26.57 30.46 -38.35
N ALA A 62 26.07 30.01 -39.51
CA ALA A 62 24.73 29.45 -39.65
C ALA A 62 24.54 28.15 -38.83
N GLU A 63 25.56 27.29 -38.76
CA GLU A 63 25.54 26.09 -37.91
C GLU A 63 25.46 26.44 -36.42
N ARG A 64 26.20 27.46 -35.96
CA ARG A 64 26.10 27.93 -34.57
C ARG A 64 24.73 28.50 -34.24
N GLU A 65 24.13 29.24 -35.16
CA GLU A 65 22.78 29.79 -34.99
C GLU A 65 21.73 28.68 -34.91
N ARG A 66 21.81 27.67 -35.79
CA ARG A 66 20.94 26.49 -35.73
C ARG A 66 21.11 25.72 -34.43
N ALA A 67 22.35 25.45 -34.02
CA ALA A 67 22.63 24.78 -32.76
C ALA A 67 22.11 25.57 -31.54
N ALA A 68 22.23 26.90 -31.57
CA ALA A 68 21.68 27.76 -30.52
C ALA A 68 20.14 27.72 -30.48
N ALA A 69 19.49 27.76 -31.65
CA ALA A 69 18.03 27.65 -31.77
C ALA A 69 17.51 26.28 -31.30
N GLU A 70 18.18 25.19 -31.68
CA GLU A 70 17.87 23.83 -31.21
C GLU A 70 18.04 23.70 -29.70
N ALA A 71 19.12 24.25 -29.13
CA ALA A 71 19.35 24.25 -27.69
C ALA A 71 18.31 25.10 -26.93
N GLU A 72 17.81 26.18 -27.52
CA GLU A 72 16.70 26.95 -26.95
C GLU A 72 15.38 26.17 -27.01
N ALA A 73 15.05 25.58 -28.16
CA ALA A 73 13.85 24.75 -28.32
C ALA A 73 13.86 23.56 -27.34
N GLN A 74 15.02 22.92 -27.13
CA GLN A 74 15.16 21.83 -26.17
C GLN A 74 14.96 22.31 -24.73
N ARG A 75 15.47 23.49 -24.37
CA ARG A 75 15.23 24.09 -23.04
C ARG A 75 13.76 24.43 -22.83
N GLN A 76 13.08 24.96 -23.84
CA GLN A 76 11.64 25.22 -23.78
C GLN A 76 10.83 23.94 -23.62
N HIS A 77 11.14 22.89 -24.37
CA HIS A 77 10.49 21.59 -24.24
C HIS A 77 10.72 20.96 -22.84
N GLN A 78 11.95 21.03 -22.31
CA GLN A 78 12.25 20.57 -20.96
C GLN A 78 11.50 21.37 -19.90
N ALA A 79 11.39 22.69 -20.05
CA ALA A 79 10.62 23.53 -19.14
C ALA A 79 9.11 23.21 -19.18
N GLN A 80 8.55 22.97 -20.37
CA GLN A 80 7.16 22.55 -20.53
C GLN A 80 6.91 21.18 -19.91
N ALA A 81 7.79 20.21 -20.12
CA ALA A 81 7.70 18.88 -19.52
C ALA A 81 7.74 18.96 -17.99
N ALA A 82 8.68 19.73 -17.43
CA ALA A 82 8.77 19.94 -15.98
C ALA A 82 7.52 20.63 -15.42
N ALA A 83 6.93 21.58 -16.15
CA ALA A 83 5.69 22.24 -15.74
C ALA A 83 4.49 21.26 -15.73
N MET A 84 4.39 20.38 -16.73
CA MET A 84 3.35 19.33 -16.76
C MET A 84 3.53 18.32 -15.62
N GLU A 85 4.76 17.92 -15.31
CA GLU A 85 5.05 17.01 -14.20
C GLU A 85 4.68 17.62 -12.84
N GLN A 86 4.96 18.91 -12.63
CA GLN A 86 4.56 19.62 -11.42
C GLN A 86 3.04 19.72 -11.26
N GLU A 87 2.32 19.98 -12.35
CA GLU A 87 0.86 20.02 -12.35
C GLU A 87 0.24 18.64 -12.05
N GLU A 88 0.77 17.58 -12.65
CA GLU A 88 0.33 16.22 -12.38
C GLU A 88 0.59 15.81 -10.92
N ALA A 89 1.77 16.15 -10.38
CA ALA A 89 2.10 15.90 -8.98
C ALA A 89 1.14 16.64 -8.02
N ARG A 90 0.76 17.87 -8.36
CA ARG A 90 -0.23 18.65 -7.60
C ARG A 90 -1.59 17.98 -7.59
N LEU A 91 -2.09 17.55 -8.75
CA LEU A 91 -3.38 16.87 -8.87
C LEU A 91 -3.40 15.52 -8.14
N ARG A 92 -2.30 14.76 -8.17
CA ARG A 92 -2.16 13.51 -7.41
C ARG A 92 -2.21 13.75 -5.90
N ALA A 93 -1.49 14.77 -5.41
CA ALA A 93 -1.50 15.13 -4.00
C ALA A 93 -2.89 15.59 -3.52
N GLU A 94 -3.61 16.37 -4.34
CA GLU A 94 -4.98 16.78 -4.04
C GLU A 94 -5.95 15.59 -3.99
N ALA A 95 -5.83 14.66 -4.95
CA ALA A 95 -6.65 13.44 -4.97
C ALA A 95 -6.39 12.56 -3.74
N GLU A 96 -5.13 12.40 -3.32
CA GLU A 96 -4.77 11.66 -2.11
C GLU A 96 -5.32 12.33 -0.85
N ALA A 97 -5.21 13.67 -0.75
CA ALA A 97 -5.76 14.43 0.36
C ALA A 97 -7.29 14.25 0.45
N ARG A 98 -7.98 14.29 -0.70
CA ARG A 98 -9.43 14.06 -0.77
C ARG A 98 -9.81 12.64 -0.35
N ARG A 99 -9.02 11.63 -0.72
CA ARG A 99 -9.24 10.24 -0.30
C ARG A 99 -9.10 10.08 1.22
N LYS A 100 -8.03 10.63 1.80
CA LYS A 100 -7.82 10.61 3.26
C LYS A 100 -8.93 11.36 4.01
N GLN A 101 -9.40 12.47 3.45
CA GLN A 101 -10.51 13.21 4.05
C GLN A 101 -11.83 12.42 3.99
N ALA A 102 -12.10 11.71 2.90
CA ALA A 102 -13.27 10.83 2.79
C ALA A 102 -13.20 9.66 3.77
N GLU A 103 -12.02 9.03 3.91
CA GLU A 103 -11.76 7.95 4.87
C GLU A 103 -11.95 8.41 6.32
N LEU A 104 -11.47 9.61 6.68
CA LEU A 104 -11.69 10.19 8.01
C LEU A 104 -13.17 10.50 8.27
N GLU A 105 -13.92 10.94 7.26
CA GLU A 105 -15.36 11.21 7.39
C GLU A 105 -16.17 9.91 7.50
N GLU A 106 -15.73 8.84 6.84
CA GLU A 106 -16.30 7.50 6.97
C GLU A 106 -16.10 6.93 8.38
N LEU A 107 -14.87 7.02 8.93
CA LEU A 107 -14.57 6.66 10.33
C LEU A 107 -15.34 7.51 11.35
N ARG A 108 -15.78 8.71 10.96
CA ARG A 108 -16.56 9.61 11.82
C ARG A 108 -18.05 9.27 11.82
N GLN A 109 -18.53 8.49 10.84
CA GLN A 109 -19.90 8.02 10.93
C GLN A 109 -19.99 7.05 12.11
N PRO A 110 -20.87 7.30 13.09
CA PRO A 110 -21.07 6.37 14.20
C PRO A 110 -21.42 5.02 13.56
N THR A 111 -20.59 4.00 13.82
CA THR A 111 -20.76 2.64 13.31
C THR A 111 -22.23 2.29 13.38
N ARG A 112 -22.83 2.20 12.20
CA ARG A 112 -24.25 2.00 12.04
C ARG A 112 -24.51 0.61 12.57
N TRP A 113 -24.98 0.54 13.82
CA TRP A 113 -25.44 -0.68 14.47
C TRP A 113 -26.41 -1.38 13.52
N HIS A 114 -25.92 -2.34 12.73
CA HIS A 114 -26.80 -3.22 11.97
C HIS A 114 -27.38 -4.19 13.00
N HIS A 115 -28.36 -3.71 13.75
CA HIS A 115 -29.24 -4.52 14.58
C HIS A 115 -30.12 -5.35 13.65
N MET A 116 -29.79 -6.63 13.56
CA MET A 116 -30.68 -7.65 13.02
C MET A 116 -31.54 -8.34 14.09
N ALA A 117 -31.67 -7.77 15.29
CA ALA A 117 -32.63 -8.25 16.27
C ALA A 117 -33.29 -7.05 16.96
N ASN A 118 -34.62 -6.94 16.80
CA ASN A 118 -35.55 -5.99 17.44
C ASN A 118 -34.89 -4.92 18.30
N ASN A 119 -34.91 -3.65 17.85
CA ASN A 119 -34.51 -2.50 18.67
C ASN A 119 -35.13 -2.56 20.08
N GLU A 120 -36.35 -3.10 20.21
CA GLU A 120 -36.99 -3.32 21.51
C GLU A 120 -36.23 -4.26 22.46
N LEU A 121 -35.64 -5.36 21.96
CA LEU A 121 -34.88 -6.29 22.81
C LEU A 121 -33.58 -5.65 23.29
N LEU A 122 -32.90 -4.92 22.42
CA LEU A 122 -31.71 -4.17 22.79
C LEU A 122 -32.02 -3.06 23.79
N GLU A 123 -33.07 -2.28 23.55
CA GLU A 123 -33.49 -1.20 24.45
C GLU A 123 -33.87 -1.76 25.83
N ARG A 124 -34.64 -2.86 25.88
CA ARG A 124 -34.98 -3.54 27.13
C ARG A 124 -33.75 -4.07 27.85
N ALA A 125 -32.84 -4.71 27.12
CA ALA A 125 -31.62 -5.28 27.68
C ALA A 125 -30.67 -4.18 28.20
N THR A 126 -30.54 -3.07 27.47
CA THR A 126 -29.76 -1.89 27.88
C THR A 126 -30.37 -1.25 29.13
N ALA A 127 -31.68 -1.06 29.15
CA ALA A 127 -32.39 -0.51 30.31
C ALA A 127 -32.25 -1.41 31.54
N ALA A 128 -32.32 -2.74 31.37
CA ALA A 128 -32.16 -3.69 32.45
C ALA A 128 -30.72 -3.71 33.00
N MET A 129 -29.70 -3.66 32.12
CA MET A 129 -28.31 -3.54 32.56
C MET A 129 -28.05 -2.23 33.31
N GLN A 130 -28.58 -1.10 32.82
CA GLN A 130 -28.49 0.18 33.51
C GLN A 130 -29.20 0.16 34.87
N ALA A 131 -30.37 -0.47 34.96
CA ALA A 131 -31.09 -0.64 36.22
C ALA A 131 -30.34 -1.55 37.21
N ALA A 132 -29.57 -2.52 36.72
CA ALA A 132 -28.64 -3.35 37.50
C ALA A 132 -27.33 -2.62 37.86
N GLY A 133 -27.15 -1.37 37.44
CA GLY A 133 -25.97 -0.55 37.71
C GLY A 133 -24.78 -0.81 36.79
N LEU A 134 -24.95 -1.64 35.74
CA LEU A 134 -23.92 -1.92 34.75
C LEU A 134 -23.94 -0.85 33.66
N LYS A 135 -22.84 -0.11 33.51
CA LYS A 135 -22.68 0.91 32.47
C LYS A 135 -21.88 0.33 31.30
N LEU A 136 -22.57 0.01 30.21
CA LEU A 136 -21.91 -0.28 28.93
C LEU A 136 -21.30 1.03 28.41
N ASP A 137 -20.00 1.03 28.11
CA ASP A 137 -19.37 2.17 27.44
C ASP A 137 -19.62 2.03 25.92
N PRO A 138 -20.39 2.96 25.30
CA PRO A 138 -20.68 2.89 23.88
C PRO A 138 -19.44 3.14 23.00
N ASN A 139 -18.34 3.65 23.57
CA ASN A 139 -17.09 3.86 22.84
C ASN A 139 -16.14 2.65 22.92
N ARG A 140 -16.56 1.57 23.57
CA ARG A 140 -15.78 0.33 23.72
C ARG A 140 -16.49 -0.85 23.08
N PHE A 141 -15.68 -1.82 22.66
CA PHE A 141 -16.11 -3.13 22.18
C PHE A 141 -16.35 -4.05 23.38
N ASN A 142 -17.61 -4.18 23.79
CA ASN A 142 -18.07 -4.98 24.92
C ASN A 142 -18.24 -6.44 24.50
N VAL A 143 -17.49 -7.31 25.16
CA VAL A 143 -17.44 -8.75 24.90
C VAL A 143 -17.93 -9.50 26.13
N ALA A 144 -18.98 -10.29 26.00
CA ALA A 144 -19.45 -11.17 27.08
C ALA A 144 -18.69 -12.48 27.10
N VAL A 145 -18.29 -12.95 28.28
CA VAL A 145 -17.70 -14.27 28.49
C VAL A 145 -18.74 -15.11 29.20
N VAL A 146 -19.29 -16.10 28.49
CA VAL A 146 -20.43 -16.93 28.91
C VAL A 146 -20.03 -18.39 28.97
N GLY A 147 -20.81 -19.19 29.68
CA GLY A 147 -20.50 -20.61 29.89
C GLY A 147 -21.02 -21.11 31.23
N THR A 148 -20.79 -22.39 31.53
CA THR A 148 -21.30 -22.99 32.77
C THR A 148 -20.52 -22.51 33.99
N THR A 149 -21.06 -22.78 35.18
CA THR A 149 -20.36 -22.49 36.44
C THR A 149 -19.20 -23.46 36.59
N GLY A 150 -18.02 -22.94 36.93
CA GLY A 150 -16.79 -23.74 36.95
C GLY A 150 -16.08 -23.84 35.60
N ALA A 151 -16.66 -23.31 34.51
CA ALA A 151 -16.05 -23.42 33.17
C ALA A 151 -14.73 -22.65 32.98
N GLY A 152 -14.21 -21.98 33.99
CA GLY A 152 -12.98 -21.22 33.89
C GLY A 152 -13.13 -19.83 33.26
N LYS A 153 -14.34 -19.26 33.19
CA LYS A 153 -14.59 -17.90 32.66
C LYS A 153 -13.77 -16.82 33.36
N SER A 154 -13.85 -16.76 34.69
CA SER A 154 -13.07 -15.80 35.48
C SER A 154 -11.57 -16.08 35.38
N SER A 155 -11.16 -17.35 35.25
CA SER A 155 -9.76 -17.74 35.01
C SER A 155 -9.28 -17.29 33.64
N LEU A 156 -10.12 -17.39 32.60
CA LEU A 156 -9.83 -16.90 31.26
C LEU A 156 -9.63 -15.38 31.25
N ILE A 157 -10.53 -14.65 31.89
CA ILE A 157 -10.46 -13.19 31.99
C ILE A 157 -9.22 -12.78 32.79
N SER A 158 -9.04 -13.31 34.01
CA SER A 158 -7.91 -12.94 34.88
C SER A 158 -6.56 -13.40 34.34
N GLY A 159 -6.50 -14.54 33.65
CA GLY A 159 -5.28 -15.05 33.02
C GLY A 159 -4.82 -14.19 31.84
N ASN A 160 -5.75 -13.74 30.99
CA ASN A 160 -5.42 -12.90 29.84
C ASN A 160 -5.24 -11.41 30.19
N LEU A 161 -5.80 -10.94 31.31
CA LEU A 161 -5.76 -9.52 31.71
C LEU A 161 -4.78 -9.23 32.86
N GLY A 162 -4.16 -10.25 33.46
CA GLY A 162 -3.43 -10.11 34.71
C GLY A 162 -4.37 -9.98 35.91
N THR A 163 -3.94 -10.43 37.09
CA THR A 163 -4.77 -10.51 38.31
C THR A 163 -5.49 -9.20 38.66
N LEU A 164 -6.79 -9.12 38.40
CA LEU A 164 -7.71 -8.09 38.90
C LEU A 164 -9.05 -8.76 39.31
N ARG A 165 -10.01 -8.04 39.90
CA ARG A 165 -11.22 -8.60 40.56
C ARG A 165 -12.51 -8.22 39.82
N LEU A 166 -13.58 -9.02 40.03
CA LEU A 166 -14.95 -8.87 39.51
C LEU A 166 -15.51 -7.44 39.67
N GLU A 167 -15.67 -6.74 38.55
CA GLU A 167 -16.55 -5.61 38.22
C GLU A 167 -15.96 -5.06 36.90
N SER A 168 -16.70 -5.03 35.78
CA SER A 168 -16.29 -4.56 34.43
C SER A 168 -14.78 -4.37 34.18
N TRP A 169 -14.17 -5.27 33.41
CA TRP A 169 -12.71 -5.30 33.24
C TRP A 169 -12.25 -4.28 32.20
N ASP A 170 -11.87 -3.09 32.64
CA ASP A 170 -11.16 -2.11 31.80
C ASP A 170 -9.74 -2.60 31.56
N VAL A 171 -9.48 -3.07 30.35
CA VAL A 171 -8.11 -3.34 29.89
C VAL A 171 -7.45 -1.98 29.64
N PRO A 172 -6.45 -1.54 30.43
CA PRO A 172 -5.88 -0.21 30.26
C PRO A 172 -5.30 -0.07 28.84
N ALA A 173 -5.74 0.95 28.11
CA ALA A 173 -5.40 1.25 26.72
C ALA A 173 -5.99 0.34 25.61
N SER A 174 -6.80 -0.67 25.92
CA SER A 174 -7.52 -1.44 24.89
C SER A 174 -8.96 -0.94 24.74
N PRO A 175 -9.48 -0.84 23.50
CA PRO A 175 -10.86 -0.45 23.23
C PRO A 175 -11.86 -1.55 23.61
N ILE A 176 -11.45 -2.64 24.27
CA ILE A 176 -12.26 -3.80 24.58
C ILE A 176 -12.62 -3.83 26.07
N THR A 177 -13.88 -4.12 26.39
CA THR A 177 -14.34 -4.44 27.75
C THR A 177 -14.81 -5.87 27.79
N LEU A 178 -14.20 -6.70 28.65
CA LEU A 178 -14.64 -8.08 28.86
C LEU A 178 -15.60 -8.14 30.04
N TRP A 179 -16.70 -8.88 29.89
CA TRP A 179 -17.76 -9.03 30.89
C TRP A 179 -17.84 -10.49 31.34
N ASP A 180 -17.60 -10.76 32.63
CA ASP A 180 -17.78 -12.11 33.19
C ASP A 180 -19.26 -12.36 33.48
N CYS A 181 -19.92 -13.17 32.65
CA CYS A 181 -21.33 -13.45 32.83
C CYS A 181 -21.56 -14.57 33.86
N PRO A 182 -22.61 -14.49 34.69
CA PRO A 182 -23.02 -15.57 35.59
C PRO A 182 -23.13 -16.91 34.87
N GLY A 183 -22.73 -18.01 35.51
CA GLY A 183 -22.79 -19.32 34.86
C GLY A 183 -24.24 -19.78 34.58
N GLY A 184 -24.50 -20.34 33.40
CA GLY A 184 -25.87 -20.70 33.01
C GLY A 184 -26.53 -21.84 33.79
N ASN A 185 -25.78 -22.51 34.68
CA ASN A 185 -26.30 -23.56 35.57
C ASN A 185 -26.43 -23.11 37.04
N THR A 186 -26.14 -21.84 37.37
CA THR A 186 -26.17 -21.33 38.77
C THR A 186 -27.49 -20.72 39.22
N LEU A 187 -28.49 -20.64 38.34
CA LEU A 187 -29.75 -19.95 38.61
C LEU A 187 -30.95 -20.86 38.27
N THR A 188 -32.12 -20.52 38.79
CA THR A 188 -33.44 -21.00 38.32
C THR A 188 -33.73 -20.64 36.86
N ALA A 189 -32.76 -20.04 36.16
CA ALA A 189 -32.84 -19.66 34.76
C ALA A 189 -32.92 -20.94 33.91
N ASN A 190 -33.94 -20.98 33.08
CA ASN A 190 -34.04 -22.01 32.06
C ASN A 190 -32.86 -21.80 31.10
N THR A 191 -32.16 -22.87 30.71
CA THR A 191 -31.11 -22.81 29.68
C THR A 191 -31.60 -22.19 28.38
N THR A 192 -32.92 -22.17 28.16
CA THR A 192 -33.60 -21.51 27.04
C THR A 192 -33.75 -19.99 27.23
N SER A 193 -33.92 -19.49 28.47
CA SER A 193 -34.06 -18.05 28.77
C SER A 193 -32.74 -17.36 29.10
N TYR A 194 -31.65 -18.11 29.29
CA TYR A 194 -30.36 -17.57 29.73
C TYR A 194 -29.85 -16.39 28.88
N VAL A 195 -30.04 -16.43 27.56
CA VAL A 195 -29.63 -15.32 26.67
C VAL A 195 -30.37 -14.03 26.97
N GLU A 196 -31.67 -14.14 27.26
CA GLU A 196 -32.54 -13.01 27.59
C GLU A 196 -32.27 -12.53 29.03
N ASP A 197 -32.18 -13.48 29.97
CA ASP A 197 -31.95 -13.22 31.40
C ASP A 197 -30.60 -12.55 31.66
N GLN A 198 -29.58 -12.89 30.86
CA GLN A 198 -28.25 -12.26 30.92
C GLN A 198 -28.07 -11.12 29.94
N HIS A 199 -29.14 -10.73 29.23
CA HIS A 199 -29.13 -9.59 28.31
C HIS A 199 -28.03 -9.68 27.24
N LEU A 200 -27.68 -10.88 26.78
CA LEU A 200 -26.46 -11.08 25.99
C LEU A 200 -26.50 -10.37 24.62
N ALA A 201 -27.67 -9.97 24.16
CA ALA A 201 -27.88 -9.23 22.90
C ALA A 201 -27.23 -7.82 22.87
N VAL A 202 -26.84 -7.27 24.03
CA VAL A 202 -26.19 -5.96 24.14
C VAL A 202 -24.68 -6.00 23.84
N PHE A 203 -24.07 -7.17 23.89
CA PHE A 203 -22.63 -7.32 23.66
C PHE A 203 -22.35 -7.46 22.17
N GLN A 204 -21.27 -6.82 21.71
CA GLN A 204 -20.86 -6.90 20.31
C GLN A 204 -20.31 -8.28 19.97
N MET A 205 -19.75 -8.98 20.96
CA MET A 205 -19.24 -10.34 20.83
C MET A 205 -19.47 -11.15 22.11
N GLN A 206 -19.49 -12.47 21.97
CA GLN A 206 -19.63 -13.43 23.06
C GLN A 206 -18.55 -14.50 22.95
N ILE A 207 -17.89 -14.83 24.05
CA ILE A 207 -16.94 -15.92 24.17
C ILE A 207 -17.61 -17.02 25.01
N VAL A 208 -17.94 -18.14 24.38
CA VAL A 208 -18.51 -19.32 25.03
C VAL A 208 -17.37 -20.19 25.54
N VAL A 209 -17.20 -20.22 26.86
CA VAL A 209 -16.16 -21.01 27.53
C VAL A 209 -16.72 -22.38 27.90
N ILE A 210 -16.02 -23.42 27.46
CA ILE A 210 -16.35 -24.82 27.68
C ILE A 210 -15.24 -25.46 28.53
N GLU A 211 -15.60 -26.13 29.63
CA GLU A 211 -14.61 -26.79 30.51
C GLU A 211 -14.16 -28.15 29.95
N ARG A 212 -15.09 -29.11 29.93
CA ARG A 212 -14.80 -30.53 29.66
C ARG A 212 -15.77 -31.16 28.68
N ARG A 213 -17.04 -30.75 28.72
CA ARG A 213 -18.09 -31.32 27.88
C ARG A 213 -18.95 -30.20 27.34
N PHE A 214 -19.41 -30.42 26.12
CA PHE A 214 -20.40 -29.55 25.54
C PHE A 214 -21.75 -29.81 26.21
N GLU A 215 -22.36 -28.77 26.78
CA GLU A 215 -23.62 -28.86 27.51
C GLU A 215 -24.76 -28.24 26.70
N GLU A 216 -25.99 -28.48 27.15
CA GLU A 216 -27.19 -27.93 26.54
C GLU A 216 -27.19 -26.40 26.51
N LEU A 217 -26.63 -25.76 27.54
CA LEU A 217 -26.42 -24.32 27.58
C LEU A 217 -25.59 -23.83 26.37
N HIS A 218 -24.50 -24.52 26.03
CA HIS A 218 -23.63 -24.13 24.92
C HIS A 218 -24.37 -24.23 23.59
N ALA A 219 -25.16 -25.29 23.39
CA ALA A 219 -26.01 -25.40 22.21
C ALA A 219 -27.06 -24.31 22.14
N ASN A 220 -27.72 -23.98 23.25
CA ASN A 220 -28.73 -22.93 23.29
C ASN A 220 -28.12 -21.56 22.99
N LEU A 221 -26.91 -21.27 23.49
CA LEU A 221 -26.15 -20.07 23.14
C LEU A 221 -25.87 -20.02 21.64
N LEU A 222 -25.28 -21.07 21.06
CA LEU A 222 -25.00 -21.11 19.62
C LEU A 222 -26.27 -21.01 18.77
N TRP A 223 -27.36 -21.65 19.21
CA TRP A 223 -28.65 -21.62 18.52
C TRP A 223 -29.29 -20.24 18.55
N ALA A 224 -29.27 -19.55 19.69
CA ALA A 224 -29.85 -18.21 19.84
C ALA A 224 -29.23 -17.20 18.88
N HIS A 225 -27.94 -17.33 18.58
CA HIS A 225 -27.22 -16.43 17.66
C HIS A 225 -27.43 -16.71 16.19
N ARG A 226 -27.70 -17.95 15.79
CA ARG A 226 -27.95 -18.28 14.38
C ARG A 226 -29.31 -17.80 13.89
N GLY A 227 -30.15 -17.25 14.78
CA GLY A 227 -31.56 -17.04 14.52
C GLY A 227 -32.28 -18.39 14.36
N SER A 228 -33.60 -18.38 14.21
CA SER A 228 -34.43 -19.58 14.03
C SER A 228 -34.15 -20.41 12.75
N GLY A 229 -33.03 -20.16 12.08
CA GLY A 229 -32.54 -20.91 10.92
C GLY A 229 -31.99 -22.28 11.31
N CYS A 230 -32.34 -23.28 10.51
CA CYS A 230 -31.96 -24.68 10.69
C CYS A 230 -30.44 -24.90 10.86
N TRP A 231 -30.07 -25.89 11.68
CA TRP A 231 -28.69 -26.39 11.71
C TRP A 231 -28.30 -26.92 10.31
N PRO A 232 -27.01 -26.88 9.94
CA PRO A 232 -26.48 -27.52 8.75
C PRO A 232 -27.02 -28.95 8.63
N GLY A 233 -27.66 -29.24 7.49
CA GLY A 233 -28.32 -30.53 7.25
C GLY A 233 -29.78 -30.62 7.71
N GLY A 234 -30.45 -29.51 8.03
CA GLY A 234 -31.88 -29.50 8.36
C GLY A 234 -32.20 -30.10 9.74
N LYS A 235 -31.18 -30.24 10.61
CA LYS A 235 -31.36 -30.77 11.96
C LYS A 235 -32.11 -29.76 12.81
N ASN A 236 -33.05 -30.26 13.62
CA ASN A 236 -33.70 -29.44 14.64
C ASN A 236 -32.76 -29.29 15.85
N ARG A 237 -33.11 -28.36 16.76
CA ARG A 237 -32.33 -28.03 17.95
C ARG A 237 -31.93 -29.29 18.75
N ASP A 238 -32.88 -30.19 18.97
CA ASP A 238 -32.67 -31.36 19.82
C ASP A 238 -31.75 -32.40 19.16
N GLN A 239 -31.81 -32.54 17.83
CA GLN A 239 -30.89 -33.40 17.08
C GLN A 239 -29.46 -32.85 17.09
N ALA A 240 -29.29 -31.55 16.91
CA ALA A 240 -27.97 -30.93 16.98
C ALA A 240 -27.37 -31.04 18.40
N ILE A 241 -28.19 -30.80 19.43
CA ILE A 241 -27.79 -31.03 20.82
C ILE A 241 -27.36 -32.48 21.04
N SER A 242 -28.12 -33.45 20.52
CA SER A 242 -27.81 -34.88 20.65
C SER A 242 -26.48 -35.25 19.99
N ASP A 243 -26.24 -34.75 18.77
CA ASP A 243 -25.04 -35.04 18.01
C ASP A 243 -23.81 -34.47 18.72
N ILE A 244 -23.89 -33.22 19.20
CA ILE A 244 -22.78 -32.58 19.94
C ILE A 244 -22.56 -33.25 21.30
N LYS A 245 -23.61 -33.68 22.01
CA LYS A 245 -23.50 -34.42 23.28
C LYS A 245 -22.83 -35.79 23.11
N SER A 246 -22.91 -36.39 21.91
CA SER A 246 -22.29 -37.68 21.60
C SER A 246 -20.80 -37.58 21.24
N GLU A 247 -20.34 -36.36 20.96
CA GLU A 247 -18.98 -36.05 20.56
C GLU A 247 -18.18 -35.45 21.75
N THR A 248 -16.88 -35.76 21.85
CA THR A 248 -16.02 -35.18 22.90
C THR A 248 -15.85 -33.67 22.69
N SER A 249 -15.42 -32.92 23.71
CA SER A 249 -15.16 -31.47 23.60
C SER A 249 -14.23 -31.10 22.43
N GLU A 250 -13.32 -32.00 22.07
CA GLU A 250 -12.38 -31.87 20.95
C GLU A 250 -13.08 -31.96 19.57
N ALA A 251 -14.17 -32.72 19.49
CA ALA A 251 -15.01 -32.82 18.30
C ALA A 251 -16.05 -31.69 18.23
N ALA A 252 -16.52 -31.15 19.38
CA ALA A 252 -17.29 -29.90 19.40
C ALA A 252 -16.49 -28.69 18.87
N SER A 253 -15.18 -28.62 19.13
CA SER A 253 -14.28 -27.66 18.47
C SER A 253 -14.01 -27.96 16.99
N ARG A 254 -14.35 -29.16 16.48
CA ARG A 254 -14.32 -29.51 15.05
C ARG A 254 -15.69 -29.33 14.36
N LEU A 255 -16.80 -29.39 15.11
CA LEU A 255 -18.15 -29.03 14.68
C LEU A 255 -18.32 -27.51 14.54
N VAL A 256 -17.37 -26.75 15.07
CA VAL A 256 -17.06 -25.38 14.68
C VAL A 256 -15.73 -25.42 13.91
N PRO A 257 -15.69 -25.91 12.65
CA PRO A 257 -14.46 -25.90 11.87
C PRO A 257 -13.98 -24.47 11.74
N GLY A 258 -12.66 -24.29 11.83
CA GLY A 258 -12.02 -23.03 11.50
C GLY A 258 -12.57 -22.46 10.19
N GLY A 259 -13.02 -21.21 10.25
CA GLY A 259 -13.40 -20.43 9.08
C GLY A 259 -14.62 -20.96 8.33
N TYR A 260 -15.79 -20.97 8.97
CA TYR A 260 -17.00 -20.72 8.17
C TYR A 260 -17.15 -19.22 8.02
N ASP A 261 -17.19 -18.78 6.76
CA ASP A 261 -17.57 -17.43 6.32
C ASP A 261 -19.06 -17.17 6.64
N LEU A 262 -19.43 -17.22 7.92
CA LEU A 262 -20.66 -16.59 8.40
C LEU A 262 -20.32 -15.11 8.51
N PRO A 263 -20.93 -14.22 7.71
CA PRO A 263 -20.42 -12.87 7.49
C PRO A 263 -20.37 -11.95 8.72
N HIS A 264 -20.73 -12.42 9.93
CA HIS A 264 -20.70 -11.66 11.18
C HIS A 264 -20.56 -12.57 12.42
N GLU A 265 -19.48 -13.37 12.57
CA GLU A 265 -19.34 -14.24 13.75
C GLU A 265 -19.06 -13.43 15.04
N ARG A 266 -20.14 -13.21 15.81
CA ARG A 266 -20.10 -12.61 17.15
C ARG A 266 -19.88 -13.64 18.27
N ILE A 267 -19.57 -14.90 17.95
CA ILE A 267 -19.35 -15.95 18.96
C ILE A 267 -18.03 -16.66 18.74
N PHE A 268 -17.25 -16.78 19.80
CA PHE A 268 -16.04 -17.60 19.85
C PHE A 268 -16.22 -18.70 20.88
N VAL A 269 -15.90 -19.94 20.53
CA VAL A 269 -15.96 -21.07 21.46
C VAL A 269 -14.56 -21.42 21.90
N VAL A 270 -14.32 -21.42 23.21
CA VAL A 270 -12.99 -21.62 23.79
C VAL A 270 -13.03 -22.74 24.81
N SER A 271 -12.08 -23.68 24.71
CA SER A 271 -11.86 -24.70 25.73
C SER A 271 -10.94 -24.14 26.82
N ALA A 272 -11.45 -23.95 28.03
CA ALA A 272 -10.62 -23.47 29.14
C ALA A 272 -9.48 -24.44 29.46
N ARG A 273 -9.73 -25.75 29.28
CA ARG A 273 -8.72 -26.78 29.47
C ARG A 273 -7.62 -26.72 28.42
N ALA A 274 -7.97 -26.49 27.15
CA ALA A 274 -6.96 -26.39 26.09
C ALA A 274 -6.02 -25.21 26.34
N LEU A 275 -6.57 -24.05 26.74
CA LEU A 275 -5.76 -22.89 27.10
C LEU A 275 -4.89 -23.13 28.34
N GLN A 276 -5.39 -23.89 29.32
CA GLN A 276 -4.60 -24.23 30.49
C GLN A 276 -3.47 -25.22 30.15
N GLU A 277 -3.74 -26.24 29.33
CA GLU A 277 -2.73 -27.21 28.87
C GLU A 277 -1.65 -26.52 28.02
N GLU A 278 -2.01 -25.53 27.20
CA GLU A 278 -1.07 -24.71 26.43
C GLU A 278 -0.20 -23.85 27.36
N ALA A 279 -0.80 -23.16 28.33
CA ALA A 279 -0.06 -22.38 29.33
C ALA A 279 0.87 -23.25 30.21
N GLU A 280 0.44 -24.46 30.57
CA GLU A 280 1.25 -25.43 31.31
C GLU A 280 2.38 -26.01 30.45
N ALA A 281 2.15 -26.24 29.15
CA ALA A 281 3.18 -26.67 28.21
C ALA A 281 4.25 -25.59 27.98
N GLU A 282 3.85 -24.32 27.88
CA GLU A 282 4.77 -23.18 27.83
C GLU A 282 5.60 -23.07 29.11
N ALA A 283 4.97 -23.22 30.28
CA ALA A 283 5.66 -23.19 31.56
C ALA A 283 6.63 -24.37 31.75
N ALA A 284 6.27 -25.56 31.25
CA ALA A 284 7.11 -26.76 31.27
C ALA A 284 8.25 -26.71 30.25
N GLY A 285 8.10 -25.91 29.18
CA GLY A 285 9.06 -25.72 28.09
C GLY A 285 10.38 -25.04 28.48
N GLY A 286 10.50 -24.51 29.71
CA GLY A 286 11.79 -24.38 30.41
C GLY A 286 12.92 -23.59 29.71
N GLY A 287 12.59 -22.65 28.83
CA GLY A 287 13.57 -21.67 28.35
C GLY A 287 13.90 -20.68 29.46
N SER A 288 15.06 -20.86 30.10
CA SER A 288 15.62 -19.98 31.13
C SER A 288 15.84 -18.54 30.60
N GLY A 289 14.78 -17.76 30.53
CA GLY A 289 14.78 -16.31 30.34
C GLY A 289 13.83 -15.72 31.37
N GLY A 290 14.37 -15.16 32.45
CA GLY A 290 13.60 -14.58 33.55
C GLY A 290 12.74 -13.41 33.08
N GLY A 291 11.49 -13.69 32.73
CA GLY A 291 10.41 -12.73 32.55
C GLY A 291 9.12 -13.43 32.97
N GLY A 292 8.37 -12.84 33.90
CA GLY A 292 7.15 -13.45 34.44
C GLY A 292 6.23 -13.93 33.33
N GLY A 293 5.73 -15.17 33.45
CA GLY A 293 4.85 -15.83 32.49
C GLY A 293 3.65 -14.96 32.15
N LYS A 294 3.78 -14.23 31.05
CA LYS A 294 2.73 -13.51 30.38
C LYS A 294 2.30 -14.49 29.29
N LEU A 295 1.07 -15.02 29.38
CA LEU A 295 0.42 -15.70 28.26
C LEU A 295 0.77 -14.90 27.00
N VAL A 296 1.60 -15.48 26.13
CA VAL A 296 2.21 -14.73 25.05
C VAL A 296 1.09 -14.33 24.12
N LEU A 297 0.85 -13.02 24.09
CA LEU A 297 -0.08 -12.32 23.23
C LEU A 297 0.46 -12.37 21.79
N GLU A 298 0.53 -13.55 21.18
CA GLU A 298 0.82 -13.63 19.75
C GLU A 298 -0.37 -13.09 18.95
N GLU A 299 -0.08 -12.46 17.82
CA GLU A 299 -1.09 -11.92 16.88
C GLU A 299 -2.08 -12.99 16.36
N GLU A 300 -1.79 -14.28 16.58
CA GLU A 300 -2.62 -15.41 16.15
C GLU A 300 -3.50 -16.00 17.29
N GLY A 301 -3.35 -15.55 18.54
CA GLY A 301 -4.13 -16.04 19.68
C GLY A 301 -5.51 -15.38 19.85
N LEU A 302 -6.21 -15.66 20.96
CA LEU A 302 -7.52 -15.08 21.29
C LEU A 302 -7.56 -13.54 21.18
N MET A 303 -6.48 -12.87 21.59
CA MET A 303 -6.37 -11.41 21.50
C MET A 303 -6.14 -10.92 20.07
N GLY A 304 -5.48 -11.72 19.23
CA GLY A 304 -5.36 -11.48 17.79
C GLY A 304 -6.71 -11.59 17.09
N ALA A 305 -7.47 -12.65 17.39
CA ALA A 305 -8.84 -12.81 16.91
C ALA A 305 -9.76 -11.66 17.37
N LEU A 306 -9.66 -11.24 18.63
CA LEU A 306 -10.37 -10.08 19.17
C LEU A 306 -9.94 -8.77 18.48
N ALA A 307 -8.65 -8.56 18.22
CA ALA A 307 -8.14 -7.37 17.55
C ALA A 307 -8.59 -7.31 16.08
N THR A 308 -8.64 -8.46 15.39
CA THR A 308 -9.20 -8.59 14.05
C THR A 308 -10.69 -8.28 14.05
N ALA A 309 -11.46 -8.85 14.98
CA ALA A 309 -12.90 -8.56 15.11
C ALA A 309 -13.16 -7.07 15.37
N VAL A 310 -12.36 -6.41 16.22
CA VAL A 310 -12.45 -4.96 16.45
C VAL A 310 -12.08 -4.15 15.19
N ARG A 311 -11.13 -4.64 14.38
CA ARG A 311 -10.72 -3.98 13.13
C ARG A 311 -11.80 -4.12 12.06
N GLU A 312 -12.43 -5.30 11.96
CA GLU A 312 -13.54 -5.58 11.06
C GLU A 312 -14.82 -4.84 11.48
N ASP A 313 -15.09 -4.66 12.77
CA ASP A 313 -16.23 -3.86 13.25
C ASP A 313 -16.10 -2.35 12.93
N LYS A 314 -14.86 -1.87 12.73
CA LYS A 314 -14.56 -0.46 12.43
C LYS A 314 -14.46 -0.14 10.93
N ASN A 315 -14.33 -1.16 10.08
CA ASN A 315 -14.20 -1.04 8.62
C ASN A 315 -15.53 -1.35 7.93
#